data_AF-A0A4U6VDZ8-F1
#
_entry.id   AF-A0A4U6VDZ8-F1
#
_cell.length_a   1.000
_cell.length_b   1.000
_cell.length_c   1.000
_cell.angle_alpha   90.00
_cell.angle_beta   90.00
_cell.angle_gamma   90.00
#
_symmetry.space_group_name_H-M   'P 1'
#
loop_
_entity.id
_entity.type
_entity.pdbx_description
1 polymer ?
#
loop_
_entity_poly.entity_id
_entity_poly.type
_entity_poly.pdbx_seq_one_letter_code
_entity_poly.pdbx_strand_id
1 'polypeptide(L)'
;MERMHIGDLPNLLVQQKLLYPFRKQVGGSVLSAKLALERGWAINIGGGHHCSAEEGGGFCAYADISLCIHFAFVRLNISRVMIIDLDAHQGNGHEKDFGGDGRVYTLDMYNSGIYPFDHVAKKYIDQKVKLDVSSTFYPVLCLLYFFCICFMLELTPVCILEWDKNRRLFGES
;
A
#
# COMPACT_ATOMS: atom_id res chain seq x y z
N MET A 1 2.59 -28.41 18.41
CA MET A 1 1.39 -27.90 17.72
C MET A 1 1.71 -27.96 16.23
N GLU A 2 1.09 -28.85 15.46
CA GLU A 2 1.31 -28.90 14.01
C GLU A 2 0.82 -27.59 13.36
N ARG A 3 1.59 -27.06 12.40
CA ARG A 3 1.16 -25.88 11.64
C ARG A 3 0.07 -26.32 10.68
N MET A 4 -1.16 -25.85 10.89
CA MET A 4 -2.24 -25.98 9.92
C MET A 4 -2.01 -25.01 8.77
N HIS A 5 -1.94 -25.50 7.53
CA HIS A 5 -1.85 -24.66 6.34
C HIS A 5 -3.24 -24.21 5.91
N ILE A 6 -3.34 -23.04 5.24
CA ILE A 6 -4.61 -22.56 4.68
C ILE A 6 -5.23 -23.58 3.70
N GLY A 7 -4.39 -24.35 3.00
CA GLY A 7 -4.81 -25.41 2.09
C GLY A 7 -5.54 -26.57 2.77
N ASP A 8 -5.36 -26.74 4.08
CA ASP A 8 -5.98 -27.82 4.86
C ASP A 8 -7.40 -27.45 5.32
N LEU A 9 -7.80 -26.17 5.19
CA LEU A 9 -9.11 -25.68 5.58
C LEU A 9 -10.16 -25.95 4.49
N PRO A 10 -11.41 -26.28 4.85
CA PRO A 10 -12.51 -26.37 3.90
C PRO A 10 -12.61 -25.10 3.04
N ASN A 11 -12.62 -25.26 1.71
CA ASN A 11 -12.61 -24.13 0.77
C ASN A 11 -13.74 -23.12 1.06
N LEU A 12 -14.92 -23.60 1.46
CA LEU A 12 -16.03 -22.74 1.85
C LEU A 12 -15.66 -21.77 2.99
N LEU A 13 -14.92 -22.25 4.00
CA LEU A 13 -14.46 -21.42 5.11
C LEU A 13 -13.39 -20.44 4.64
N VAL A 14 -12.44 -20.87 3.81
CA VAL A 14 -11.43 -19.97 3.22
C VAL A 14 -12.11 -18.85 2.42
N GLN A 15 -13.08 -19.19 1.59
CA GLN A 15 -13.82 -18.21 0.79
C GLN A 15 -14.61 -17.24 1.65
N GLN A 16 -15.36 -17.72 2.64
CA GLN A 16 -16.27 -16.90 3.43
C GLN A 16 -15.57 -16.10 4.54
N LYS A 17 -14.59 -16.70 5.21
CA LYS A 17 -13.96 -16.13 6.41
C LYS A 17 -12.66 -15.38 6.13
N LEU A 18 -11.98 -15.68 5.02
CA LEU A 18 -10.71 -15.04 4.66
C LEU A 18 -10.85 -14.19 3.39
N LEU A 19 -11.18 -14.82 2.26
CA LEU A 19 -11.13 -14.15 0.96
C LEU A 19 -12.25 -13.13 0.76
N TYR A 20 -13.45 -13.38 1.29
CA TYR A 20 -14.57 -12.43 1.16
C TYR A 20 -14.30 -11.11 1.91
N PRO A 21 -13.86 -11.09 3.18
CA PRO A 21 -13.41 -9.87 3.84
C PRO A 21 -12.33 -9.12 3.06
N PHE A 22 -11.31 -9.82 2.54
CA PHE A 22 -10.25 -9.18 1.74
C PHE A 22 -10.80 -8.53 0.46
N ARG A 23 -11.72 -9.19 -0.26
CA ARG A 23 -12.40 -8.58 -1.42
C ARG A 23 -13.17 -7.31 -1.05
N LYS A 24 -13.76 -7.26 0.15
CA LYS A 24 -14.45 -6.05 0.64
C LYS A 24 -13.48 -4.91 0.95
N GLN A 25 -12.31 -5.23 1.48
CA GLN A 25 -11.25 -4.24 1.71
C GLN A 25 -10.77 -3.62 0.39
N VAL A 26 -10.53 -4.45 -0.63
CA VAL A 26 -10.17 -3.99 -1.98
C VAL A 26 -11.28 -3.13 -2.61
N GLY A 27 -12.54 -3.56 -2.47
CA GLY A 27 -13.68 -2.76 -2.90
C GLY A 27 -13.77 -1.41 -2.18
N GLY A 28 -13.34 -1.35 -0.91
CA GLY A 28 -13.21 -0.13 -0.14
C GLY A 28 -12.16 0.82 -0.72
N SER A 29 -10.98 0.33 -1.09
CA SER A 29 -9.91 1.14 -1.71
C SER A 29 -10.36 1.74 -3.04
N VAL A 30 -10.98 0.92 -3.90
CA VAL A 30 -11.57 1.37 -5.18
C VAL A 30 -12.66 2.42 -4.97
N LEU A 31 -13.55 2.22 -4.00
CA LEU A 31 -14.59 3.18 -3.66
C LEU A 31 -13.99 4.48 -3.12
N SER A 32 -12.97 4.40 -2.27
CA SER A 32 -12.26 5.56 -1.75
C SER A 32 -11.59 6.36 -2.85
N ALA A 33 -10.95 5.74 -3.84
CA ALA A 33 -10.40 6.47 -4.98
C ALA A 33 -11.47 7.26 -5.75
N LYS A 34 -12.63 6.64 -5.99
CA LYS A 34 -13.77 7.32 -6.62
C LYS A 34 -14.29 8.48 -5.76
N LEU A 35 -14.50 8.24 -4.47
CA LEU A 35 -15.02 9.27 -3.56
C LEU A 35 -14.02 10.41 -3.34
N ALA A 36 -12.72 10.12 -3.31
CA ALA A 36 -11.68 11.14 -3.20
C ALA A 36 -11.67 12.05 -4.43
N LEU A 37 -11.87 11.48 -5.63
CA LEU A 37 -12.02 12.29 -6.84
C LEU A 37 -13.28 13.16 -6.82
N GLU A 38 -14.40 12.64 -6.32
CA GLU A 38 -15.67 13.37 -6.26
C GLU A 38 -15.75 14.40 -5.12
N ARG A 39 -15.07 14.15 -4.00
CA ARG A 39 -15.25 14.88 -2.73
C ARG A 39 -13.97 15.51 -2.18
N GLY A 40 -12.84 15.33 -2.86
CA GLY A 40 -11.51 15.81 -2.49
C GLY A 40 -10.70 14.84 -1.63
N TRP A 41 -11.33 14.02 -0.79
CA TRP A 41 -10.64 12.99 0.01
C TRP A 41 -11.59 11.85 0.43
N ALA A 42 -11.00 10.69 0.73
CA ALA A 42 -11.69 9.54 1.31
C ALA A 42 -10.69 8.66 2.07
N ILE A 43 -11.17 7.85 3.01
CA ILE A 43 -10.35 6.95 3.83
C ILE A 43 -10.91 5.54 3.75
N ASN A 44 -10.05 4.57 3.44
CA ASN A 44 -10.29 3.14 3.66
C ASN A 44 -9.35 2.66 4.76
N ILE A 45 -9.86 1.89 5.73
CA ILE A 45 -9.06 1.37 6.84
C ILE A 45 -8.58 -0.08 6.53
N GLY A 46 -9.19 -0.73 5.54
CA GLY A 46 -8.82 -2.05 5.05
C GLY A 46 -7.61 -2.03 4.10
N GLY A 47 -7.23 -3.20 3.59
CA GLY A 47 -6.27 -3.30 2.49
C GLY A 47 -4.87 -3.76 2.89
N GLY A 48 -4.00 -3.87 1.90
CA GLY A 48 -2.60 -4.22 2.08
C GLY A 48 -1.75 -4.07 0.82
N HIS A 49 -0.44 -3.97 1.02
CA HIS A 49 0.53 -3.51 0.00
C HIS A 49 1.56 -4.57 -0.45
N HIS A 50 1.52 -5.78 0.11
CA HIS A 50 2.53 -6.82 -0.14
C HIS A 50 2.18 -7.77 -1.29
N CYS A 51 0.91 -7.84 -1.68
CA CYS A 51 0.47 -8.67 -2.79
C CYS A 51 0.72 -7.93 -4.11
N SER A 52 1.35 -8.61 -5.06
CA SER A 52 1.48 -8.17 -6.46
C SER A 52 0.42 -8.85 -7.32
N ALA A 53 0.37 -8.52 -8.61
CA ALA A 53 -0.54 -9.13 -9.58
C ALA A 53 -0.39 -10.66 -9.68
N GLU A 54 0.84 -11.16 -9.54
CA GLU A 54 1.18 -12.58 -9.74
C GLU A 54 1.36 -13.35 -8.41
N GLU A 55 1.57 -12.66 -7.29
CA GLU A 55 1.97 -13.29 -6.02
C GLU A 55 1.26 -12.66 -4.81
N GLY A 56 0.69 -13.51 -3.94
CA GLY A 56 0.31 -13.11 -2.59
C GLY A 56 1.53 -12.95 -1.68
N GLY A 57 1.43 -12.12 -0.64
CA GLY A 57 2.56 -11.86 0.25
C GLY A 57 2.14 -11.13 1.53
N GLY A 58 2.88 -11.32 2.64
CA GLY A 58 2.68 -10.56 3.88
C GLY A 58 1.22 -10.49 4.37
N PHE A 59 0.51 -11.62 4.38
CA PHE A 59 -0.93 -11.73 4.72
C PHE A 59 -1.90 -11.02 3.75
N CYS A 60 -1.42 -10.51 2.61
CA CYS A 60 -2.22 -9.93 1.54
C CYS A 60 -2.49 -10.97 0.46
N ALA A 61 -3.77 -11.20 0.12
CA ALA A 61 -4.18 -12.15 -0.91
C ALA A 61 -4.59 -11.51 -2.24
N TYR A 62 -4.77 -10.18 -2.27
CA TYR A 62 -5.12 -9.42 -3.45
C TYR A 62 -4.25 -8.17 -3.53
N ALA A 63 -3.84 -7.81 -4.74
CA ALA A 63 -3.06 -6.61 -5.02
C ALA A 63 -3.95 -5.35 -4.92
N ASP A 64 -4.28 -4.98 -3.69
CA ASP A 64 -5.27 -3.94 -3.39
C ASP A 64 -4.93 -2.59 -4.06
N ILE A 65 -3.74 -2.08 -3.77
CA ILE A 65 -3.26 -0.81 -4.32
C ILE A 65 -3.18 -0.86 -5.85
N SER A 66 -2.70 -1.98 -6.40
CA SER A 66 -2.60 -2.16 -7.85
C SER A 66 -3.97 -2.17 -8.53
N LEU A 67 -4.96 -2.84 -7.95
CA LEU A 67 -6.33 -2.83 -8.45
C LEU A 67 -6.96 -1.43 -8.33
N CYS A 68 -6.70 -0.71 -7.25
CA CYS A 68 -7.15 0.66 -7.04
C CYS A 68 -6.59 1.62 -8.12
N ILE A 69 -5.29 1.57 -8.38
CA ILE A 69 -4.62 2.40 -9.39
C ILE A 69 -5.08 2.04 -10.80
N HIS A 70 -5.17 0.74 -11.10
CA HIS A 70 -5.69 0.29 -12.38
C HIS A 70 -7.13 0.77 -12.61
N PHE A 71 -7.99 0.73 -11.58
CA PHE A 71 -9.33 1.31 -11.64
C PHE A 71 -9.29 2.83 -11.87
N ALA A 72 -8.43 3.55 -11.17
CA ALA A 72 -8.26 4.99 -11.34
C ALA A 72 -7.89 5.35 -12.80
N PHE A 73 -6.96 4.63 -13.41
CA PHE A 73 -6.57 4.82 -14.80
C PHE A 73 -7.70 4.50 -15.78
N VAL A 74 -8.34 3.33 -15.65
CA VAL A 74 -9.28 2.82 -16.65
C VAL A 74 -10.69 3.39 -16.50
N ARG A 75 -11.13 3.69 -15.27
CA ARG A 75 -12.53 4.07 -14.97
C ARG A 75 -12.70 5.52 -14.54
N LEU A 76 -11.69 6.11 -13.92
CA LEU A 76 -11.72 7.50 -13.49
C LEU A 76 -10.95 8.44 -14.43
N ASN A 77 -10.31 7.89 -15.47
CA ASN A 77 -9.54 8.64 -16.47
C ASN A 77 -8.41 9.49 -15.86
N ILE A 78 -7.83 9.01 -14.77
CA ILE A 78 -6.67 9.62 -14.13
C ILE A 78 -5.42 9.31 -14.97
N SER A 79 -4.57 10.31 -15.19
CA SER A 79 -3.36 10.17 -16.01
C SER A 79 -2.10 9.84 -15.21
N ARG A 80 -2.08 10.19 -13.91
CA ARG A 80 -0.96 9.98 -12.98
C ARG A 80 -1.44 9.76 -11.56
N VAL A 81 -0.74 8.92 -10.81
CA VAL A 81 -1.00 8.65 -9.38
C VAL A 81 0.29 8.76 -8.58
N MET A 82 0.18 9.27 -7.36
CA MET A 82 1.24 9.18 -6.35
C MET A 82 0.84 8.18 -5.27
N ILE A 83 1.73 7.24 -4.96
CA ILE A 83 1.64 6.36 -3.80
C ILE A 83 2.56 6.94 -2.72
N ILE A 84 2.01 7.10 -1.52
CA ILE A 84 2.74 7.43 -0.31
C ILE A 84 2.51 6.28 0.65
N ASP A 85 3.51 5.41 0.77
CA ASP A 85 3.49 4.29 1.70
C ASP A 85 4.27 4.66 2.96
N LEU A 86 3.55 4.74 4.08
CA LEU A 86 4.08 5.00 5.41
C LEU A 86 3.95 3.76 6.33
N ASP A 87 3.68 2.59 5.76
CA ASP A 87 3.76 1.33 6.50
C ASP A 87 5.21 1.03 6.91
N ALA A 88 5.42 0.36 8.04
CA ALA A 88 6.75 -0.03 8.49
C ALA A 88 7.45 -0.97 7.51
N HIS A 89 6.67 -1.82 6.85
CA HIS A 89 7.14 -2.78 5.89
C HIS A 89 7.21 -2.11 4.52
N GLN A 90 8.11 -2.59 3.67
CA GLN A 90 8.16 -2.13 2.29
C GLN A 90 6.93 -2.64 1.52
N GLY A 91 6.31 -1.77 0.73
CA GLY A 91 5.16 -2.03 -0.13
C GLY A 91 5.49 -2.80 -1.42
N ASN A 92 6.23 -3.89 -1.30
CA ASN A 92 6.82 -4.62 -2.44
C ASN A 92 5.82 -5.12 -3.51
N GLY A 93 4.53 -5.21 -3.20
CA GLY A 93 3.50 -5.62 -4.15
C GLY A 93 3.31 -4.59 -5.26
N HIS A 94 2.96 -3.35 -4.88
CA HIS A 94 2.71 -2.28 -5.85
C HIS A 94 3.99 -1.76 -6.50
N GLU A 95 5.13 -1.82 -5.80
CA GLU A 95 6.44 -1.52 -6.39
C GLU A 95 6.80 -2.45 -7.56
N LYS A 96 6.46 -3.74 -7.47
CA LYS A 96 6.64 -4.68 -8.58
C LYS A 96 5.67 -4.39 -9.71
N ASP A 97 4.39 -4.20 -9.39
CA ASP A 97 3.33 -4.07 -10.39
C ASP A 97 3.47 -2.81 -11.25
N PHE A 98 3.95 -1.70 -10.68
CA PHE A 98 4.15 -0.44 -11.40
C PHE A 98 5.62 -0.12 -11.66
N GLY A 99 6.51 -1.10 -11.49
CA GLY A 99 7.94 -0.92 -11.72
C GLY A 99 8.25 -0.42 -13.12
N GLY A 100 8.66 0.84 -13.23
CA GLY A 100 8.98 1.49 -14.51
C GLY A 100 7.80 2.14 -15.25
N ASP A 101 6.59 2.15 -14.67
CA ASP A 101 5.47 2.92 -15.21
C ASP A 101 5.57 4.39 -14.78
N GLY A 102 5.99 5.27 -15.70
CA GLY A 102 6.15 6.70 -15.43
C GLY A 102 4.86 7.47 -15.11
N ARG A 103 3.70 6.81 -15.06
CA ARG A 103 2.44 7.38 -14.56
C ARG A 103 2.28 7.22 -13.05
N VAL A 104 3.06 6.36 -12.41
CA VAL A 104 2.99 6.08 -10.98
C VAL A 104 4.27 6.56 -10.31
N TYR A 105 4.14 7.45 -9.33
CA TYR A 105 5.25 7.88 -8.49
C TYR A 105 5.12 7.22 -7.12
N THR A 106 6.17 6.54 -6.66
CA THR A 106 6.16 5.79 -5.40
C THR A 106 7.12 6.40 -4.39
N LEU A 107 6.57 6.91 -3.29
CA LEU A 107 7.29 7.22 -2.08
C LEU A 107 7.01 6.13 -1.06
N ASP A 108 8.06 5.45 -0.59
CA ASP A 108 7.93 4.41 0.44
C ASP A 108 8.91 4.71 1.61
N MET A 109 8.34 4.82 2.81
CA MET A 109 9.05 5.00 4.07
C MET A 109 8.92 3.75 4.93
N TYR A 110 9.92 2.86 4.82
CA TYR A 110 9.93 1.57 5.48
C TYR A 110 11.16 1.34 6.34
N ASN A 111 11.05 0.45 7.32
CA ASN A 111 12.16 -0.07 8.10
C ASN A 111 12.90 -1.14 7.28
N SER A 112 14.17 -0.86 6.96
CA SER A 112 14.96 -1.74 6.09
C SER A 112 15.38 -3.07 6.74
N GLY A 113 15.22 -3.20 8.06
CA GLY A 113 15.55 -4.37 8.86
C GLY A 113 14.40 -5.36 9.07
N ILE A 114 13.21 -5.10 8.52
CA ILE A 114 12.04 -5.98 8.64
C ILE A 114 11.55 -6.49 7.27
N TYR A 115 10.65 -7.47 7.29
CA TYR A 115 10.01 -8.06 6.09
C TYR A 115 9.58 -6.94 5.10
N PRO A 116 9.73 -7.11 3.77
CA PRO A 116 9.94 -8.33 2.98
C PRO A 116 11.38 -8.61 2.50
N PHE A 117 12.32 -7.69 2.71
CA PHE A 117 13.68 -7.76 2.15
C PHE A 117 13.75 -7.88 0.61
N ASP A 118 12.76 -7.37 -0.10
CA ASP A 118 12.69 -7.50 -1.56
C ASP A 118 13.55 -6.45 -2.27
N HIS A 119 14.81 -6.80 -2.53
CA HIS A 119 15.79 -5.90 -3.16
C HIS A 119 15.51 -5.56 -4.62
N VAL A 120 14.70 -6.38 -5.32
CA VAL A 120 14.32 -6.11 -6.70
C VAL A 120 13.23 -5.06 -6.72
N ALA A 121 12.17 -5.26 -5.94
CA ALA A 121 11.06 -4.32 -5.82
C ALA A 121 11.55 -2.92 -5.36
N LYS A 122 12.50 -2.88 -4.41
CA LYS A 122 13.14 -1.63 -3.96
C LYS A 122 13.68 -0.80 -5.11
N LYS A 123 14.13 -1.37 -6.23
CA LYS A 123 14.69 -0.57 -7.33
C LYS A 123 13.65 0.37 -7.96
N TYR A 124 12.37 0.04 -7.85
CA TYR A 124 11.26 0.76 -8.45
C TYR A 124 10.64 1.86 -7.58
N ILE A 125 11.12 2.04 -6.35
CA ILE A 125 10.69 3.15 -5.49
C ILE A 125 11.36 4.44 -5.98
N ASP A 126 10.59 5.47 -6.33
CA ASP A 126 11.12 6.77 -6.75
C ASP A 126 11.78 7.51 -5.58
N GLN A 127 11.10 7.57 -4.43
CA GLN A 127 11.59 8.22 -3.22
C GLN A 127 11.60 7.26 -2.03
N LYS A 128 12.80 6.81 -1.65
CA LYS A 128 13.00 5.86 -0.56
C LYS A 128 13.36 6.57 0.73
N VAL A 129 12.62 6.33 1.81
CA VAL A 129 12.98 6.80 3.15
C VAL A 129 13.18 5.60 4.06
N LYS A 130 14.43 5.13 4.14
CA LYS A 130 14.77 3.99 4.99
C LYS A 130 14.84 4.43 6.44
N LEU A 131 14.04 3.80 7.28
CA LEU A 131 14.08 3.96 8.71
C LEU A 131 14.95 2.87 9.36
N ASP A 132 15.60 3.25 10.45
CA ASP A 132 16.20 2.33 11.42
C ASP A 132 15.31 2.22 12.68
N VAL A 133 15.55 1.22 13.51
CA VAL A 133 14.77 0.97 14.75
C VAL A 133 14.84 2.16 15.73
N SER A 134 15.86 3.01 15.61
CA SER A 134 16.08 4.20 16.42
C SER A 134 15.51 5.49 15.81
N SER A 135 14.85 5.41 14.65
CA SER A 135 14.38 6.59 13.93
C SER A 135 13.25 7.27 14.70
N THR A 136 13.44 8.56 14.98
CA THR A 136 12.43 9.38 15.68
C THR A 136 11.22 9.68 14.77
N PHE A 137 10.12 10.21 15.31
CA PHE A 137 8.88 10.52 14.57
C PHE A 137 9.00 11.73 13.61
N TYR A 138 10.09 12.51 13.71
CA TYR A 138 10.32 13.73 12.92
C TYR A 138 10.41 13.58 11.38
N PRO A 139 10.97 12.49 10.80
CA PRO A 139 10.98 12.29 9.35
C PRO A 139 9.55 12.14 8.80
N VAL A 140 8.67 11.47 9.55
CA VAL A 140 7.26 11.27 9.19
C VAL A 140 6.52 12.61 9.11
N LEU A 141 6.74 13.49 10.10
CA LEU A 141 6.14 14.83 10.13
C LEU A 141 6.62 15.72 8.97
N CYS A 142 7.91 15.61 8.62
CA CYS A 142 8.50 16.38 7.53
C CYS A 142 7.96 15.91 6.16
N LEU A 143 7.74 14.60 5.99
CA LEU A 143 7.10 14.00 4.80
C LEU A 143 5.64 14.40 4.66
N LEU A 144 4.88 14.44 5.77
CA LEU A 144 3.50 14.95 5.77
C LEU A 144 3.44 16.44 5.37
N TYR A 145 4.44 17.23 5.75
CA TYR A 145 4.57 18.62 5.30
C TYR A 145 4.88 18.72 3.80
N PHE A 146 5.78 17.86 3.29
CA PHE A 146 6.07 17.77 1.86
C PHE A 146 4.85 17.30 1.04
N PHE A 147 4.05 16.38 1.58
CA PHE A 147 2.76 15.95 1.02
C PHE A 147 1.77 17.12 0.90
N CYS A 148 1.63 17.94 1.95
CA CYS A 148 0.82 19.16 1.88
C CYS A 148 1.27 20.06 0.72
N ILE A 149 2.57 20.19 0.51
CA ILE A 149 3.13 21.00 -0.58
C ILE A 149 2.86 20.36 -1.95
N CYS A 150 3.08 19.05 -2.13
CA CYS A 150 2.81 18.37 -3.41
C CYS A 150 1.32 18.38 -3.81
N PHE A 151 0.42 18.26 -2.84
CA PHE A 151 -1.03 18.38 -3.06
C PHE A 151 -1.42 19.82 -3.41
N MET A 152 -0.81 20.82 -2.75
CA MET A 152 -1.01 22.25 -3.09
C MET A 152 -0.44 22.65 -4.45
N LEU A 153 0.49 21.88 -5.01
CA LEU A 153 1.13 22.15 -6.31
C LEU A 153 0.49 21.41 -7.49
N GLU A 154 -0.67 20.75 -7.31
CA GLU A 154 -1.44 20.06 -8.37
C GLU A 154 -0.66 18.96 -9.14
N LEU A 155 0.40 18.40 -8.55
CA LEU A 155 1.30 17.49 -9.28
C LEU A 155 0.68 16.13 -9.61
N THR A 156 -0.36 15.71 -8.88
CA THR A 156 -1.14 14.49 -9.16
C THR A 156 -2.61 14.64 -8.75
N PRO A 157 -3.58 14.18 -9.57
CA PRO A 157 -5.01 14.28 -9.26
C PRO A 157 -5.49 13.31 -8.17
N VAL A 158 -4.75 12.23 -7.89
CA VAL A 158 -5.04 11.27 -6.81
C VAL A 158 -3.75 10.83 -6.12
N CYS A 159 -3.77 10.93 -4.79
CA CYS A 159 -2.75 10.39 -3.89
C CYS A 159 -3.35 9.25 -3.09
N ILE A 160 -2.66 8.11 -3.05
CA ILE A 160 -2.98 6.97 -2.19
C ILE A 160 -2.02 7.01 -1.00
N LEU A 161 -2.57 7.15 0.20
CA LEU A 161 -1.80 7.12 1.45
C LEU A 161 -2.03 5.79 2.15
N GLU A 162 -0.98 5.00 2.30
CA GLU A 162 -0.96 3.80 3.13
C GLU A 162 -0.24 4.09 4.46
N TRP A 163 -0.71 3.46 5.53
CA TRP A 163 -0.22 3.70 6.89
C TRP A 163 -0.16 2.41 7.70
N ASP A 164 0.91 2.23 8.49
CA ASP A 164 1.07 1.03 9.31
C ASP A 164 -0.08 0.86 10.30
N LYS A 165 -0.75 -0.28 10.19
CA LYS A 165 -1.86 -0.68 11.08
C LYS A 165 -1.35 -1.27 12.39
N ASN A 166 -0.09 -1.70 12.44
CA ASN A 166 0.56 -2.22 13.63
C ASN A 166 1.35 -1.11 14.34
N ARG A 167 1.21 -0.99 15.66
CA ARG A 167 1.94 0.01 16.46
C ARG A 167 3.45 -0.27 16.61
N ARG A 168 4.04 -1.13 15.77
CA ARG A 168 5.42 -1.63 15.94
C ARG A 168 6.47 -0.88 15.15
N LEU A 169 6.14 0.25 14.55
CA LEU A 169 7.12 1.22 14.06
C LEU A 169 8.12 1.68 15.13
N PHE A 170 7.78 1.55 16.44
CA PHE A 170 8.52 2.18 17.54
C PHE A 170 9.04 1.23 18.63
N GLY A 171 9.08 -0.09 18.41
CA GLY A 171 9.78 -1.00 19.32
C GLY A 171 9.22 -1.09 20.74
N GLU A 172 7.91 -1.35 20.91
CA GLU A 172 7.42 -1.91 22.18
C GLU A 172 7.40 -3.45 22.07
N SER A 173 8.23 -4.08 22.91
CA SER A 173 8.34 -5.52 23.16
C SER A 173 7.12 -6.07 23.88
#